data_AF-A0A8J7JBZ7-F1
#
_entry.id   AF-A0A8J7JBZ7-F1
#
_cell.length_a   1.000
_cell.length_b   1.000
_cell.length_c   1.000
_cell.angle_alpha   90.00
_cell.angle_beta   90.00
_cell.angle_gamma   90.00
#
_symmetry.space_group_name_H-M   'P 1'
#
loop_
_entity.id
_entity.type
_entity.pdbx_description
1 polymer ?
#
loop_
_entity_poly.entity_id
_entity_poly.type
_entity_poly.pdbx_seq_one_letter_code
_entity_poly.pdbx_strand_id
1 'polypeptide(L)'
;ETVIMEGEGAITVYPHQPPVIAVEEAPPSEPEAVVDIPATGEPEFQVQSLFDVEPFRTGHLTGQGPRPSADPLWQQDQATAVPAQDSPSLSPPQPKPLKPVQGPTLQEVADEVRGADLEDVAAHLGLECDRHDKHKWRSGDHIISISGPLFMDWLADAGGRGAIDLVMHVQRVEFKEAVEWLSGRDLSQQPAHVVTYAQPEVRGPRVLAVPAANEHRWAGVREYLVEARKLPAVLVDRLYERGLIFADEYQNAVFLRHGLQAKTWSRGEVIGASLRGTWGEENHFHGLAPGSARDQGWFWIGTGQGPVNRVLLVESPIDAMSLALLDKAQRGPVGVSIYLSTDGSGGVPVEGLKSVVQSGGVVAAAFDADVAGELMAWRVAQQVPGIERLTPNQGKDWNEVLINPEDMGNLWQQNQPILGQLWRWHGAAVALGRPEGYLSRITEVAREVAKGNPLSGQAIAAMQRDLGSRKTPVNQKATGVEM
;
A
#
# COMPACT_ATOMS: atom_id res chain seq x y z
N GLU A 1 -24.25 48.84 64.70
CA GLU A 1 -24.25 48.71 66.16
C GLU A 1 -25.68 48.69 66.68
N THR A 2 -25.92 48.14 67.87
CA THR A 2 -26.84 48.79 68.83
C THR A 2 -25.94 49.47 69.85
N VAL A 3 -26.19 50.75 70.17
CA VAL A 3 -25.27 51.61 70.94
C VAL A 3 -25.80 51.89 72.34
N ILE A 4 -24.98 51.61 73.36
CA ILE A 4 -24.89 52.22 74.71
C ILE A 4 -23.44 51.94 75.20
N MET A 5 -22.70 52.74 75.98
CA MET A 5 -22.30 54.16 76.03
C MET A 5 -21.57 54.34 77.39
N GLU A 6 -20.39 54.93 77.56
CA GLU A 6 -19.49 55.73 76.70
C GLU A 6 -18.00 55.31 76.92
N GLY A 7 -17.03 55.91 76.20
CA GLY A 7 -15.60 55.87 76.61
C GLY A 7 -14.55 55.58 75.53
N GLU A 8 -14.31 56.53 74.62
CA GLU A 8 -13.13 56.71 73.73
C GLU A 8 -12.52 55.50 72.96
N GLY A 9 -12.66 55.51 71.63
CA GLY A 9 -11.47 55.28 70.77
C GLY A 9 -11.45 54.10 69.79
N ALA A 10 -12.29 54.15 68.75
CA ALA A 10 -12.17 53.43 67.45
C ALA A 10 -12.44 51.90 67.37
N ILE A 11 -13.31 51.53 66.43
CA ILE A 11 -13.79 50.17 66.11
C ILE A 11 -13.69 49.96 64.59
N THR A 12 -13.24 48.77 64.11
CA THR A 12 -13.85 48.06 62.96
C THR A 12 -13.41 46.58 62.98
N VAL A 13 -14.35 45.62 62.85
CA VAL A 13 -14.11 44.16 62.76
C VAL A 13 -15.12 43.50 61.81
N TYR A 14 -14.67 42.52 61.02
CA TYR A 14 -15.44 41.47 60.34
C TYR A 14 -14.48 40.28 60.04
N PRO A 15 -14.94 39.06 59.70
CA PRO A 15 -16.13 38.32 60.18
C PRO A 15 -15.75 36.91 60.71
N HIS A 16 -16.68 36.18 61.34
CA HIS A 16 -16.42 34.81 61.87
C HIS A 16 -17.32 33.69 61.29
N GLN A 17 -16.65 32.58 60.99
CA GLN A 17 -17.13 31.20 60.74
C GLN A 17 -16.71 30.31 61.95
N PRO A 18 -16.92 28.97 61.97
CA PRO A 18 -17.89 28.11 61.26
C PRO A 18 -18.84 27.43 62.29
N PRO A 19 -18.75 26.17 62.80
CA PRO A 19 -18.10 24.89 62.39
C PRO A 19 -19.10 23.71 62.14
N VAL A 20 -18.62 22.62 61.51
CA VAL A 20 -19.16 21.24 61.61
C VAL A 20 -17.98 20.26 61.73
N ILE A 21 -18.17 19.15 62.45
CA ILE A 21 -17.10 18.32 63.07
C ILE A 21 -16.82 17.03 62.29
N ALA A 22 -15.58 16.52 62.40
CA ALA A 22 -15.10 15.21 61.90
C ALA A 22 -14.41 14.40 63.02
N VAL A 23 -14.33 13.06 62.85
CA VAL A 23 -13.55 12.07 63.65
C VAL A 23 -13.26 10.88 62.68
N GLU A 24 -12.02 10.65 62.20
CA GLU A 24 -10.94 9.73 62.72
C GLU A 24 -11.19 8.23 62.41
N GLU A 25 -10.21 7.35 62.11
CA GLU A 25 -8.82 7.19 62.61
C GLU A 25 -7.84 6.51 61.58
N ALA A 26 -6.57 6.23 61.95
CA ALA A 26 -5.40 6.04 61.04
C ALA A 26 -4.57 4.71 61.25
N PRO A 27 -3.22 4.64 61.09
CA PRO A 27 -2.33 4.64 59.90
C PRO A 27 -1.50 3.32 59.71
N PRO A 28 -0.46 3.25 58.84
CA PRO A 28 0.93 3.35 59.37
C PRO A 28 2.06 3.92 58.45
N SER A 29 3.04 4.58 59.11
CA SER A 29 4.51 4.79 58.87
C SER A 29 5.19 4.94 57.48
N GLU A 30 6.16 5.87 57.45
CA GLU A 30 7.08 6.32 56.36
C GLU A 30 8.21 5.32 55.97
N PRO A 31 8.99 5.57 54.89
CA PRO A 31 10.23 6.36 55.06
C PRO A 31 10.68 7.28 53.90
N GLU A 32 11.45 8.31 54.30
CA GLU A 32 12.54 9.03 53.59
C GLU A 32 12.32 9.76 52.24
N ALA A 33 13.05 10.87 52.08
CA ALA A 33 12.82 11.89 51.05
C ALA A 33 13.85 11.89 49.91
N VAL A 34 13.38 12.03 48.66
CA VAL A 34 14.19 12.51 47.53
C VAL A 34 13.38 13.46 46.64
N VAL A 35 13.88 14.70 46.58
CA VAL A 35 13.67 15.82 45.62
C VAL A 35 12.66 15.66 44.46
N ASP A 36 11.76 16.64 44.34
CA ASP A 36 10.81 16.82 43.24
C ASP A 36 11.43 16.91 41.84
N ILE A 37 10.82 16.20 40.88
CA ILE A 37 10.80 16.56 39.45
C ILE A 37 9.34 16.44 38.99
N PRO A 38 8.74 17.47 38.34
CA PRO A 38 7.31 17.47 38.05
C PRO A 38 6.96 16.46 36.95
N ALA A 39 6.09 15.50 37.29
CA ALA A 39 5.55 14.54 36.33
C ALA A 39 4.59 15.25 35.35
N THR A 40 5.01 15.38 34.08
CA THR A 40 4.14 15.78 32.97
C THR A 40 3.09 14.70 32.74
N GLY A 41 1.81 15.04 32.97
CA GLY A 41 0.70 14.12 32.71
C GLY A 41 0.55 13.82 31.23
N GLU A 42 0.56 12.53 30.88
CA GLU A 42 0.36 12.08 29.50
C GLU A 42 -1.10 12.30 29.03
N PRO A 43 -1.34 12.69 27.76
CA PRO A 43 -2.68 12.93 27.25
C PRO A 43 -3.43 11.62 26.90
N GLU A 44 -4.66 11.48 27.40
CA GLU A 44 -5.54 10.33 27.10
C GLU A 44 -5.74 10.10 25.59
N PHE A 45 -5.21 8.98 25.09
CA PHE A 45 -5.40 8.57 23.70
C PHE A 45 -6.73 7.78 23.58
N GLN A 46 -7.86 8.45 23.32
CA GLN A 46 -9.16 7.79 23.14
C GLN A 46 -9.32 7.19 21.72
N VAL A 47 -9.23 5.85 21.61
CA VAL A 47 -9.48 5.05 20.38
C VAL A 47 -10.89 4.45 20.40
N GLN A 48 -11.83 5.13 21.08
CA GLN A 48 -13.23 4.72 21.24
C GLN A 48 -14.13 5.18 20.06
N SER A 49 -13.49 5.56 18.95
CA SER A 49 -14.08 6.38 17.89
C SER A 49 -13.59 5.87 16.55
N LEU A 50 -14.02 4.66 16.19
CA LEU A 50 -13.43 3.97 15.06
C LEU A 50 -14.32 2.96 14.31
N PHE A 51 -15.16 2.16 14.99
CA PHE A 51 -15.84 1.03 14.33
C PHE A 51 -17.25 0.68 14.87
N ASP A 52 -18.17 1.64 14.92
CA ASP A 52 -19.62 1.33 15.01
C ASP A 52 -20.40 2.17 13.98
N VAL A 53 -20.71 1.55 12.84
CA VAL A 53 -21.76 2.02 11.91
C VAL A 53 -22.80 0.90 11.80
N GLU A 54 -23.39 0.56 12.94
CA GLU A 54 -24.52 -0.35 13.06
C GLU A 54 -25.84 0.43 12.90
N PRO A 55 -26.58 0.28 11.79
CA PRO A 55 -27.99 0.64 11.76
C PRO A 55 -28.79 -0.42 12.53
N PHE A 56 -29.32 -0.06 13.70
CA PHE A 56 -30.24 -0.85 14.52
C PHE A 56 -31.14 -1.83 13.72
N ARG A 57 -31.08 -3.14 14.03
CA ARG A 57 -32.20 -3.92 14.60
C ARG A 57 -31.94 -5.43 14.81
N THR A 58 -31.94 -5.83 16.09
CA THR A 58 -32.69 -6.97 16.68
C THR A 58 -32.90 -8.28 15.87
N GLY A 59 -32.40 -9.42 16.38
CA GLY A 59 -33.07 -10.71 16.10
C GLY A 59 -32.32 -12.03 16.31
N HIS A 60 -32.32 -12.55 17.55
CA HIS A 60 -32.21 -13.98 17.94
C HIS A 60 -30.94 -14.83 17.74
N LEU A 61 -30.62 -15.53 18.84
CA LEU A 61 -29.62 -16.60 19.01
C LEU A 61 -30.16 -17.98 18.59
N THR A 62 -29.35 -18.76 17.88
CA THR A 62 -29.14 -20.24 17.95
C THR A 62 -28.07 -20.58 16.88
N GLY A 63 -27.11 -21.49 17.03
CA GLY A 63 -26.77 -22.44 18.09
C GLY A 63 -26.16 -23.73 17.48
N GLN A 64 -25.08 -24.24 18.08
CA GLN A 64 -24.41 -25.54 17.81
C GLN A 64 -23.51 -25.70 16.54
N GLY A 65 -22.30 -26.24 16.76
CA GLY A 65 -21.51 -26.97 15.74
C GLY A 65 -21.80 -28.49 15.81
N PRO A 66 -21.15 -29.34 14.98
CA PRO A 66 -19.95 -30.04 15.50
C PRO A 66 -18.88 -30.48 14.45
N ARG A 67 -17.79 -31.10 14.96
CA ARG A 67 -16.79 -31.96 14.28
C ARG A 67 -16.95 -33.43 14.81
N PRO A 68 -16.17 -34.45 14.39
CA PRO A 68 -15.74 -34.87 13.04
C PRO A 68 -15.88 -36.41 12.81
N SER A 69 -15.64 -36.91 11.57
CA SER A 69 -15.38 -38.33 11.25
C SER A 69 -15.00 -38.48 9.76
N ALA A 70 -14.28 -39.47 9.24
CA ALA A 70 -13.30 -40.44 9.75
C ALA A 70 -12.69 -41.16 8.51
N ASP A 71 -11.42 -41.58 8.55
CA ASP A 71 -10.79 -42.36 7.46
C ASP A 71 -11.28 -43.82 7.40
N PRO A 72 -11.04 -44.52 6.28
CA PRO A 72 -10.57 -45.90 6.38
C PRO A 72 -9.35 -46.24 5.50
N LEU A 73 -8.42 -46.96 6.10
CA LEU A 73 -7.31 -47.72 5.49
C LEU A 73 -7.82 -48.87 4.60
N TRP A 74 -7.02 -49.30 3.61
CA TRP A 74 -6.89 -50.72 3.24
C TRP A 74 -5.45 -51.11 2.84
N GLN A 75 -5.12 -52.37 3.15
CA GLN A 75 -3.83 -53.07 3.05
C GLN A 75 -3.53 -53.55 1.60
N GLN A 76 -2.30 -53.47 1.07
CA GLN A 76 -1.12 -54.35 1.28
C GLN A 76 -1.19 -55.66 0.48
N ASP A 77 -0.25 -55.89 -0.46
CA ASP A 77 0.57 -57.13 -0.49
C ASP A 77 1.75 -57.10 -1.49
N GLN A 78 2.73 -57.99 -1.26
CA GLN A 78 3.97 -58.16 -2.04
C GLN A 78 4.02 -59.52 -2.79
N ALA A 79 4.82 -59.62 -3.87
CA ALA A 79 5.42 -60.90 -4.31
C ALA A 79 6.68 -60.73 -5.18
N THR A 80 7.54 -61.74 -5.19
CA THR A 80 8.84 -61.85 -5.90
C THR A 80 8.77 -62.92 -7.03
N ALA A 81 9.80 -63.40 -7.76
CA ALA A 81 11.25 -63.38 -7.54
C ALA A 81 12.10 -63.79 -8.79
N VAL A 82 13.23 -63.09 -9.04
CA VAL A 82 14.51 -63.58 -9.66
C VAL A 82 14.51 -64.10 -11.15
N PRO A 83 15.66 -64.47 -11.81
CA PRO A 83 16.01 -63.90 -13.14
C PRO A 83 16.50 -64.94 -14.21
N ALA A 84 17.08 -64.48 -15.32
CA ALA A 84 17.96 -65.29 -16.20
C ALA A 84 18.98 -64.42 -16.99
N GLN A 85 20.12 -65.01 -17.37
CA GLN A 85 21.23 -64.38 -18.12
C GLN A 85 21.46 -65.02 -19.52
N ASP A 86 22.28 -64.30 -20.30
CA ASP A 86 23.21 -64.77 -21.35
C ASP A 86 22.78 -64.90 -22.83
N SER A 87 23.82 -64.74 -23.66
CA SER A 87 23.83 -64.35 -25.10
C SER A 87 24.24 -65.55 -26.00
N PRO A 88 24.73 -65.41 -27.25
CA PRO A 88 24.60 -64.37 -28.30
C PRO A 88 24.18 -64.94 -29.68
N SER A 89 24.03 -64.11 -30.73
CA SER A 89 24.22 -64.58 -32.12
C SER A 89 24.73 -63.45 -33.05
N LEU A 90 25.63 -63.81 -33.98
CA LEU A 90 26.31 -62.90 -34.92
C LEU A 90 25.71 -62.98 -36.33
N SER A 91 25.65 -61.84 -37.03
CA SER A 91 25.55 -61.78 -38.50
C SER A 91 26.13 -60.46 -39.06
N PRO A 92 26.59 -60.44 -40.32
CA PRO A 92 27.64 -59.53 -40.82
C PRO A 92 27.15 -58.12 -41.25
N PRO A 93 28.06 -57.14 -41.47
CA PRO A 93 27.71 -55.72 -41.49
C PRO A 93 27.10 -55.26 -42.82
N GLN A 94 26.10 -54.39 -42.73
CA GLN A 94 25.65 -53.57 -43.85
C GLN A 94 26.35 -52.20 -43.85
N PRO A 95 26.60 -51.59 -45.03
CA PRO A 95 27.34 -50.35 -45.14
C PRO A 95 26.61 -49.20 -44.44
N LYS A 96 27.35 -48.39 -43.67
CA LYS A 96 26.83 -47.17 -43.04
C LYS A 96 26.24 -46.27 -44.14
N PRO A 97 24.94 -45.92 -44.11
CA PRO A 97 24.53 -44.69 -44.77
C PRO A 97 25.30 -43.56 -44.10
N LEU A 98 25.94 -42.71 -44.90
CA LEU A 98 26.43 -41.42 -44.42
C LEU A 98 25.20 -40.71 -43.83
N LYS A 99 25.17 -40.54 -42.50
CA LYS A 99 24.18 -39.65 -41.88
C LYS A 99 24.30 -38.31 -42.62
N PRO A 100 23.20 -37.68 -43.04
CA PRO A 100 23.22 -36.26 -43.34
C PRO A 100 23.89 -35.56 -42.16
N VAL A 101 24.61 -34.47 -42.41
CA VAL A 101 25.02 -33.57 -41.32
C VAL A 101 23.73 -32.92 -40.82
N GLN A 102 23.04 -33.63 -39.92
CA GLN A 102 21.89 -33.14 -39.19
C GLN A 102 22.42 -32.00 -38.33
N GLY A 103 21.97 -30.77 -38.62
CA GLY A 103 22.23 -29.64 -37.74
C GLY A 103 21.70 -29.93 -36.33
N PRO A 104 22.23 -29.24 -35.31
CA PRO A 104 21.82 -29.45 -33.92
C PRO A 104 20.31 -29.36 -33.80
N THR A 105 19.71 -30.33 -33.13
CA THR A 105 18.26 -30.40 -32.91
C THR A 105 17.78 -29.21 -32.09
N LEU A 106 16.50 -28.84 -32.22
CA LEU A 106 15.90 -27.75 -31.43
C LEU A 106 16.15 -27.88 -29.92
N GLN A 107 16.21 -29.11 -29.39
CA GLN A 107 16.53 -29.37 -28.00
C GLN A 107 18.00 -29.07 -27.67
N GLU A 108 18.95 -29.50 -28.51
CA GLU A 108 20.38 -29.18 -28.34
C GLU A 108 20.63 -27.66 -28.44
N VAL A 109 19.96 -26.96 -29.37
CA VAL A 109 20.04 -25.49 -29.45
C VAL A 109 19.37 -24.81 -28.25
N ALA A 110 18.26 -25.35 -27.74
CA ALA A 110 17.63 -24.86 -26.51
C ALA A 110 18.53 -25.06 -25.27
N ASP A 111 19.26 -26.17 -25.18
CA ASP A 111 20.21 -26.44 -24.12
C ASP A 111 21.46 -25.54 -24.22
N GLU A 112 21.91 -25.17 -25.43
CA GLU A 112 22.94 -24.16 -25.65
C GLU A 112 22.51 -22.77 -25.11
N VAL A 113 21.28 -22.32 -25.38
CA VAL A 113 20.82 -20.96 -25.00
C VAL A 113 20.19 -20.87 -23.60
N ARG A 114 19.87 -21.99 -22.94
CA ARG A 114 19.28 -22.02 -21.59
C ARG A 114 20.12 -21.32 -20.53
N GLY A 115 21.44 -21.28 -20.72
CA GLY A 115 22.40 -20.63 -19.83
C GLY A 115 22.71 -19.16 -20.17
N ALA A 116 22.03 -18.55 -21.14
CA ALA A 116 22.23 -17.14 -21.46
C ALA A 116 21.82 -16.24 -20.29
N ASP A 117 22.59 -15.18 -20.08
CA ASP A 117 22.39 -14.25 -18.97
C ASP A 117 21.09 -13.45 -19.15
N LEU A 118 20.29 -13.35 -18.08
CA LEU A 118 18.99 -12.70 -18.13
C LEU A 118 19.07 -11.18 -18.30
N GLU A 119 20.11 -10.54 -17.78
CA GLU A 119 20.33 -9.09 -17.90
C GLU A 119 20.79 -8.74 -19.33
N ASP A 120 21.69 -9.52 -19.92
CA ASP A 120 22.06 -9.38 -21.33
C ASP A 120 20.84 -9.61 -22.25
N VAL A 121 20.05 -10.66 -22.00
CA VAL A 121 18.84 -10.96 -22.78
C VAL A 121 17.80 -9.85 -22.64
N ALA A 122 17.62 -9.28 -21.45
CA ALA A 122 16.73 -8.14 -21.23
C ALA A 122 17.15 -6.91 -22.03
N ALA A 123 18.45 -6.59 -22.07
CA ALA A 123 18.98 -5.50 -22.88
C ALA A 123 18.72 -5.72 -24.39
N HIS A 124 18.94 -6.93 -24.90
CA HIS A 124 18.69 -7.28 -26.31
C HIS A 124 17.19 -7.28 -26.67
N LEU A 125 16.30 -7.51 -25.70
CA LEU A 125 14.85 -7.37 -25.84
C LEU A 125 14.39 -5.90 -25.85
N GLY A 126 15.30 -4.93 -25.71
CA GLY A 126 14.98 -3.50 -25.67
C GLY A 126 14.39 -3.03 -24.34
N LEU A 127 14.62 -3.76 -23.25
CA LEU A 127 14.32 -3.28 -21.90
C LEU A 127 15.45 -2.36 -21.41
N GLU A 128 15.07 -1.27 -20.75
CA GLU A 128 15.99 -0.31 -20.13
C GLU A 128 16.27 -0.71 -18.67
N CYS A 129 17.54 -0.86 -18.30
CA CYS A 129 17.95 -1.07 -16.91
C CYS A 129 17.67 0.19 -16.07
N ASP A 130 17.09 0.01 -14.87
CA ASP A 130 16.76 1.09 -13.96
C ASP A 130 18.04 1.73 -13.37
N ARG A 131 18.11 3.07 -13.35
CA ARG A 131 19.30 3.78 -12.87
C ARG A 131 19.62 3.55 -11.39
N HIS A 132 18.66 3.08 -10.60
CA HIS A 132 18.77 2.87 -9.16
C HIS A 132 18.81 1.39 -8.74
N ASP A 133 18.20 0.51 -9.53
CA ASP A 133 18.13 -0.93 -9.27
C ASP A 133 18.60 -1.71 -10.50
N LYS A 134 19.86 -2.16 -10.50
CA LYS A 134 20.50 -2.82 -11.65
C LYS A 134 19.79 -4.11 -12.07
N HIS A 135 19.05 -4.72 -11.15
CA HIS A 135 18.31 -5.95 -11.39
C HIS A 135 16.89 -5.68 -11.90
N LYS A 136 16.53 -4.42 -12.17
CA LYS A 136 15.20 -4.01 -12.61
C LYS A 136 15.24 -3.43 -14.02
N TRP A 137 14.39 -3.97 -14.87
CA TRP A 137 14.37 -3.74 -16.30
C TRP A 137 12.97 -3.26 -16.70
N ARG A 138 12.91 -2.23 -17.54
CA ARG A 138 11.66 -1.52 -17.85
C ARG A 138 11.46 -1.39 -19.35
N SER A 139 10.23 -1.60 -19.79
CA SER A 139 9.71 -1.18 -21.09
C SER A 139 8.30 -0.62 -20.87
N GLY A 140 7.68 -0.01 -21.88
CA GLY A 140 6.36 0.61 -21.74
C GLY A 140 5.30 -0.32 -21.14
N ASP A 141 5.36 -1.60 -21.48
CA ASP A 141 4.42 -2.64 -21.06
C ASP A 141 4.96 -3.60 -19.98
N HIS A 142 6.23 -3.44 -19.54
CA HIS A 142 6.92 -4.41 -18.68
C HIS A 142 7.73 -3.75 -17.55
N ILE A 143 7.64 -4.28 -16.33
CA ILE A 143 8.57 -3.95 -15.23
C ILE A 143 9.09 -5.28 -14.68
N ILE A 144 10.27 -5.69 -15.11
CA ILE A 144 10.84 -7.00 -14.82
C ILE A 144 11.93 -6.86 -13.76
N SER A 145 11.80 -7.56 -12.63
CA SER A 145 12.91 -7.79 -11.70
C SER A 145 13.55 -9.14 -12.00
N ILE A 146 14.87 -9.16 -12.12
CA ILE A 146 15.70 -10.34 -12.38
C ILE A 146 16.41 -10.74 -11.09
N SER A 147 16.48 -12.03 -10.78
CA SER A 147 17.19 -12.54 -9.60
C SER A 147 17.80 -13.90 -9.92
N GLY A 148 19.09 -13.88 -10.27
CA GLY A 148 19.79 -15.07 -10.77
C GLY A 148 19.08 -15.63 -12.02
N PRO A 149 18.59 -16.89 -12.00
CA PRO A 149 17.90 -17.49 -13.13
C PRO A 149 16.40 -17.17 -13.19
N LEU A 150 15.85 -16.35 -12.29
CA LEU A 150 14.42 -16.04 -12.21
C LEU A 150 14.14 -14.61 -12.69
N PHE A 151 12.96 -14.40 -13.28
CA PHE A 151 12.44 -13.05 -13.51
C PHE A 151 10.96 -12.95 -13.10
N MET A 152 10.54 -11.76 -12.67
CA MET A 152 9.15 -11.42 -12.34
C MET A 152 8.76 -10.09 -13.00
N ASP A 153 7.76 -10.12 -13.86
CA ASP A 153 7.10 -8.93 -14.41
C ASP A 153 5.97 -8.45 -13.51
N TRP A 154 6.20 -7.32 -12.86
CA TRP A 154 5.28 -6.67 -11.93
C TRP A 154 4.05 -6.02 -12.60
N LEU A 155 4.07 -5.81 -13.92
CA LEU A 155 2.88 -5.32 -14.64
C LEU A 155 1.97 -6.46 -15.11
N ALA A 156 2.53 -7.66 -15.32
CA ALA A 156 1.77 -8.84 -15.75
C ALA A 156 1.40 -9.82 -14.61
N ASP A 157 1.93 -9.65 -13.40
CA ASP A 157 1.98 -10.67 -12.31
C ASP A 157 2.39 -12.05 -12.82
N ALA A 158 3.35 -12.06 -13.75
CA ALA A 158 3.86 -13.24 -14.42
C ALA A 158 5.38 -13.29 -14.27
N GLY A 159 5.94 -14.49 -14.29
CA GLY A 159 7.38 -14.69 -14.15
C GLY A 159 7.77 -16.10 -14.55
N GLY A 160 9.03 -16.24 -14.94
CA GLY A 160 9.59 -17.46 -15.51
C GLY A 160 11.04 -17.67 -15.08
N ARG A 161 11.69 -18.67 -15.70
CA ARG A 161 13.03 -19.10 -15.31
C ARG A 161 13.94 -19.32 -16.53
N GLY A 162 14.94 -18.44 -16.68
CA GLY A 162 15.94 -18.51 -17.73
C GLY A 162 15.55 -17.80 -19.03
N ALA A 163 16.53 -17.68 -19.93
CA ALA A 163 16.46 -16.78 -21.08
C ALA A 163 15.29 -17.06 -22.02
N ILE A 164 14.96 -18.34 -22.27
CA ILE A 164 13.89 -18.74 -23.18
C ILE A 164 12.54 -18.24 -22.67
N ASP A 165 12.23 -18.47 -21.38
CA ASP A 165 11.01 -17.99 -20.74
C ASP A 165 10.91 -16.45 -20.79
N LEU A 166 12.02 -15.73 -20.63
CA LEU A 166 12.05 -14.26 -20.68
C LEU A 166 11.72 -13.74 -22.08
N VAL A 167 12.29 -14.35 -23.13
CA VAL A 167 12.01 -13.98 -24.53
C VAL A 167 10.56 -14.32 -24.91
N MET A 168 10.07 -15.50 -24.53
CA MET A 168 8.66 -15.88 -24.71
C MET A 168 7.72 -14.87 -24.04
N HIS A 169 8.01 -14.47 -22.80
CA HIS A 169 7.19 -13.53 -22.03
C HIS A 169 7.14 -12.12 -22.65
N VAL A 170 8.31 -11.56 -23.01
CA VAL A 170 8.43 -10.16 -23.47
C VAL A 170 7.97 -10.01 -24.93
N GLN A 171 8.34 -10.92 -25.83
CA GLN A 171 7.92 -10.84 -27.23
C GLN A 171 6.58 -11.53 -27.52
N ARG A 172 6.02 -12.30 -26.56
CA ARG A 172 4.79 -13.11 -26.73
C ARG A 172 4.89 -14.12 -27.88
N VAL A 173 6.07 -14.74 -27.99
CA VAL A 173 6.43 -15.73 -29.02
C VAL A 173 6.49 -17.14 -28.43
N GLU A 174 6.36 -18.14 -29.29
CA GLU A 174 6.39 -19.54 -28.87
C GLU A 174 7.83 -20.04 -28.63
N PHE A 175 7.97 -21.18 -27.93
CA PHE A 175 9.28 -21.73 -27.52
C PHE A 175 10.30 -21.84 -28.67
N LYS A 176 9.85 -22.24 -29.87
CA LYS A 176 10.73 -22.35 -31.05
C LYS A 176 11.27 -20.98 -31.46
N GLU A 177 10.39 -19.99 -31.58
CA GLU A 177 10.73 -18.62 -31.99
C GLU A 177 11.66 -17.95 -30.95
N ALA A 178 11.45 -18.22 -29.65
CA ALA A 178 12.34 -17.76 -28.59
C ALA A 178 13.75 -18.38 -28.67
N VAL A 179 13.86 -19.68 -29.00
CA VAL A 179 15.15 -20.35 -29.21
C VAL A 179 15.82 -19.88 -30.51
N GLU A 180 15.07 -19.63 -31.58
CA GLU A 180 15.56 -19.02 -32.82
C GLU A 180 16.12 -17.60 -32.55
N TRP A 181 15.39 -16.79 -31.80
CA TRP A 181 15.81 -15.43 -31.40
C TRP A 181 17.09 -15.44 -30.54
N LEU A 182 17.16 -16.31 -29.53
CA LEU A 182 18.34 -16.43 -28.65
C LEU A 182 19.57 -17.00 -29.35
N SER A 183 19.38 -17.94 -30.28
CA SER A 183 20.50 -18.60 -30.98
C SER A 183 20.95 -17.86 -32.24
N GLY A 184 20.12 -16.95 -32.77
CA GLY A 184 20.33 -16.32 -34.08
C GLY A 184 20.26 -17.29 -35.26
N ARG A 185 19.69 -18.49 -35.08
CA ARG A 185 19.61 -19.55 -36.09
C ARG A 185 18.19 -19.67 -36.63
N ASP A 186 18.06 -19.78 -37.95
CA ASP A 186 16.81 -20.19 -38.59
C ASP A 186 16.60 -21.70 -38.39
N LEU A 187 15.61 -22.09 -37.58
CA LEU A 187 15.26 -23.49 -37.32
C LEU A 187 13.94 -23.86 -38.02
N SER A 188 13.46 -23.07 -39.00
CA SER A 188 12.19 -23.25 -39.70
C SER A 188 11.96 -24.67 -40.24
N GLN A 189 13.02 -25.31 -40.73
CA GLN A 189 12.99 -26.67 -41.30
C GLN A 189 13.06 -27.82 -40.28
N GLN A 190 13.22 -27.53 -38.98
CA GLN A 190 13.28 -28.58 -37.95
C GLN A 190 11.88 -28.95 -37.45
N PRO A 191 11.58 -30.26 -37.29
CA PRO A 191 10.28 -30.71 -36.81
C PRO A 191 10.10 -30.26 -35.36
N ALA A 192 9.14 -29.36 -35.14
CA ALA A 192 8.72 -29.00 -33.80
C ALA A 192 8.09 -30.23 -33.16
N HIS A 193 8.78 -30.82 -32.18
CA HIS A 193 8.11 -31.66 -31.20
C HIS A 193 7.17 -30.75 -30.43
N VAL A 194 5.88 -30.82 -30.76
CA VAL A 194 4.83 -30.11 -30.04
C VAL A 194 4.69 -30.74 -28.67
N VAL A 195 5.59 -30.36 -27.76
CA VAL A 195 5.22 -30.23 -26.36
C VAL A 195 4.18 -29.12 -26.37
N THR A 196 2.91 -29.50 -26.26
CA THR A 196 1.86 -28.56 -25.86
C THR A 196 2.19 -28.15 -24.43
N TYR A 197 3.09 -27.18 -24.29
CA TYR A 197 3.08 -26.32 -23.13
C TYR A 197 1.65 -25.78 -23.08
N ALA A 198 0.95 -26.07 -21.98
CA ALA A 198 -0.34 -25.47 -21.77
C ALA A 198 -0.16 -23.97 -21.98
N GLN A 199 -1.05 -23.35 -22.78
CA GLN A 199 -1.33 -21.92 -22.63
C GLN A 199 -1.32 -21.64 -21.14
N PRO A 200 -0.60 -20.62 -20.65
CA PRO A 200 -0.41 -20.42 -19.22
C PRO A 200 -1.78 -20.55 -18.59
N GLU A 201 -1.98 -21.64 -17.83
CA GLU A 201 -3.28 -21.90 -17.22
C GLU A 201 -3.65 -20.60 -16.55
N VAL A 202 -4.83 -20.07 -16.84
CA VAL A 202 -5.32 -18.82 -16.22
C VAL A 202 -5.30 -19.13 -14.73
N ARG A 203 -4.18 -18.78 -14.07
CA ARG A 203 -3.85 -19.33 -12.75
C ARG A 203 -4.97 -18.83 -11.88
N GLY A 204 -5.82 -19.75 -11.44
CA GLY A 204 -6.96 -19.42 -10.60
C GLY A 204 -6.45 -18.53 -9.45
N PRO A 205 -7.21 -17.49 -9.04
CA PRO A 205 -6.72 -16.44 -8.16
C PRO A 205 -5.85 -17.02 -7.06
N ARG A 206 -4.55 -16.67 -7.05
CA ARG A 206 -3.56 -17.30 -6.17
C ARG A 206 -4.12 -17.26 -4.75
N VAL A 207 -4.33 -18.44 -4.15
CA VAL A 207 -4.92 -18.54 -2.81
C VAL A 207 -4.07 -17.71 -1.86
N LEU A 208 -4.73 -16.80 -1.12
CA LEU A 208 -4.05 -15.90 -0.21
C LEU A 208 -3.29 -16.69 0.87
N ALA A 209 -1.98 -16.49 0.90
CA ALA A 209 -1.08 -17.03 1.92
C ALA A 209 -0.65 -15.90 2.88
N VAL A 210 -1.53 -15.55 3.82
CA VAL A 210 -1.16 -14.65 4.93
C VAL A 210 -0.07 -15.32 5.79
N PRO A 211 1.02 -14.62 6.16
CA PRO A 211 2.03 -15.18 7.07
C PRO A 211 1.43 -15.61 8.41
N ALA A 212 1.98 -16.68 8.99
CA ALA A 212 1.63 -17.06 10.35
C ALA A 212 2.17 -16.02 11.35
N ALA A 213 1.37 -15.68 12.36
CA ALA A 213 1.81 -14.81 13.45
C ALA A 213 2.80 -15.54 14.36
N ASN A 214 3.90 -14.85 14.69
CA ASN A 214 4.92 -15.29 15.64
C ASN A 214 5.03 -14.27 16.77
N GLU A 215 4.51 -14.63 17.94
CA GLU A 215 4.52 -13.77 19.13
C GLU A 215 5.94 -13.51 19.67
N HIS A 216 6.87 -14.46 19.50
CA HIS A 216 8.27 -14.29 19.93
C HIS A 216 9.01 -13.22 19.12
N ARG A 217 8.57 -12.95 17.88
CA ARG A 217 9.11 -11.89 17.01
C ARG A 217 8.46 -10.53 17.25
N TRP A 218 7.29 -10.48 17.89
CA TRP A 218 6.51 -9.25 18.09
C TRP A 218 7.29 -8.15 18.82
N ALA A 219 8.07 -8.50 19.85
CA ALA A 219 8.83 -7.51 20.62
C ALA A 219 9.74 -6.63 19.74
N GLY A 220 10.46 -7.21 18.79
CA GLY A 220 11.34 -6.45 17.88
C GLY A 220 10.59 -5.70 16.77
N VAL A 221 9.45 -6.21 16.29
CA VAL A 221 8.57 -5.43 15.39
C VAL A 221 8.01 -4.21 16.11
N ARG A 222 7.58 -4.38 17.37
CA ARG A 222 7.07 -3.30 18.21
C ARG A 222 8.17 -2.27 18.50
N GLU A 223 9.37 -2.71 18.89
CA GLU A 223 10.53 -1.85 19.09
C GLU A 223 10.86 -1.04 17.83
N TYR A 224 10.87 -1.67 16.65
CA TYR A 224 11.05 -0.95 15.38
C TYR A 224 9.96 0.11 15.13
N LEU A 225 8.69 -0.23 15.32
CA LEU A 225 7.58 0.69 15.08
C LEU A 225 7.57 1.86 16.09
N VAL A 226 7.94 1.63 17.34
CA VAL A 226 7.95 2.64 18.39
C VAL A 226 9.24 3.45 18.39
N GLU A 227 10.40 2.79 18.50
CA GLU A 227 11.68 3.45 18.72
C GLU A 227 12.31 3.97 17.44
N ALA A 228 12.30 3.19 16.35
CA ALA A 228 12.87 3.64 15.07
C ALA A 228 11.89 4.49 14.26
N ARG A 229 10.60 4.12 14.24
CA ARG A 229 9.55 4.80 13.44
C ARG A 229 8.75 5.86 14.21
N LYS A 230 9.04 6.06 15.50
CA LYS A 230 8.44 7.09 16.39
C LYS A 230 6.90 7.07 16.47
N LEU A 231 6.30 5.90 16.21
CA LEU A 231 4.86 5.71 16.39
C LEU A 231 4.57 5.47 17.88
N PRO A 232 3.57 6.12 18.49
CA PRO A 232 3.25 5.88 19.90
C PRO A 232 2.94 4.41 20.16
N ALA A 233 3.60 3.83 21.17
CA ALA A 233 3.36 2.46 21.63
C ALA A 233 1.87 2.13 21.75
N VAL A 234 1.12 3.04 22.36
CA VAL A 234 -0.33 2.98 22.58
C VAL A 234 -1.18 2.88 21.29
N LEU A 235 -0.65 3.30 20.14
CA LEU A 235 -1.26 3.08 18.81
C LEU A 235 -0.87 1.70 18.25
N VAL A 236 0.42 1.35 18.31
CA VAL A 236 0.96 0.07 17.84
C VAL A 236 0.30 -1.11 18.56
N ASP A 237 0.27 -1.06 19.89
CA ASP A 237 -0.30 -2.09 20.76
C ASP A 237 -1.80 -2.29 20.47
N ARG A 238 -2.57 -1.20 20.28
CA ARG A 238 -4.00 -1.30 19.94
C ARG A 238 -4.30 -1.84 18.53
N LEU A 239 -3.37 -1.71 17.58
CA LEU A 239 -3.50 -2.37 16.28
C LEU A 239 -3.17 -3.85 16.36
N TYR A 240 -2.20 -4.22 17.21
CA TYR A 240 -1.82 -5.60 17.50
C TYR A 240 -2.92 -6.37 18.25
N GLU A 241 -3.45 -5.79 19.33
CA GLU A 241 -4.60 -6.33 20.10
C GLU A 241 -5.83 -6.58 19.21
N ARG A 242 -5.99 -5.81 18.13
CA ARG A 242 -7.09 -5.95 17.15
C ARG A 242 -6.74 -6.88 15.98
N GLY A 243 -5.57 -7.52 15.99
CA GLY A 243 -5.09 -8.40 14.93
C GLY A 243 -4.84 -7.71 13.59
N LEU A 244 -4.77 -6.38 13.55
CA LEU A 244 -4.56 -5.62 12.31
C LEU A 244 -3.08 -5.56 11.90
N ILE A 245 -2.18 -5.66 12.88
CA ILE A 245 -0.74 -5.80 12.66
C ILE A 245 -0.18 -6.94 13.53
N PHE A 246 0.87 -7.61 13.08
CA PHE A 246 1.60 -8.64 13.84
C PHE A 246 3.02 -8.85 13.29
N ALA A 247 3.79 -9.75 13.90
CA ALA A 247 5.10 -10.17 13.41
C ALA A 247 5.05 -11.58 12.80
N ASP A 248 5.75 -11.83 11.70
CA ASP A 248 5.96 -13.19 11.18
C ASP A 248 7.30 -13.81 11.64
N GLU A 249 7.58 -15.04 11.21
CA GLU A 249 8.83 -15.78 11.49
C GLU A 249 10.12 -15.02 11.14
N TYR A 250 10.06 -14.20 10.08
CA TYR A 250 11.18 -13.40 9.56
C TYR A 250 11.32 -12.05 10.27
N GLN A 251 10.45 -11.75 11.24
CA GLN A 251 10.30 -10.43 11.84
C GLN A 251 10.03 -9.33 10.79
N ASN A 252 9.08 -9.61 9.90
CA ASN A 252 8.37 -8.56 9.18
C ASN A 252 7.24 -8.01 10.07
N ALA A 253 7.05 -6.70 10.07
CA ALA A 253 5.78 -6.09 10.42
C ALA A 253 4.77 -6.43 9.32
N VAL A 254 3.77 -7.24 9.68
CA VAL A 254 2.68 -7.65 8.79
C VAL A 254 1.47 -6.75 9.06
N PHE A 255 0.89 -6.16 8.02
CA PHE A 255 -0.26 -5.26 8.10
C PHE A 255 -1.42 -5.87 7.28
N LEU A 256 -2.54 -6.22 7.92
CA LEU A 256 -3.64 -6.88 7.22
C LEU A 256 -4.40 -5.94 6.28
N ARG A 257 -4.60 -6.42 5.04
CA ARG A 257 -5.33 -5.71 3.98
C ARG A 257 -6.74 -6.27 3.88
N HIS A 258 -7.72 -5.40 4.09
CA HIS A 258 -9.14 -5.77 4.06
C HIS A 258 -9.82 -5.22 2.81
N GLY A 259 -10.77 -5.98 2.26
CA GLY A 259 -11.73 -5.44 1.30
C GLY A 259 -12.67 -4.42 1.95
N LEU A 260 -13.34 -3.61 1.14
CA LEU A 260 -14.45 -2.77 1.59
C LEU A 260 -15.75 -3.57 1.55
N GLN A 261 -16.37 -3.79 2.72
CA GLN A 261 -17.65 -4.48 2.80
C GLN A 261 -18.74 -3.62 2.14
N ALA A 262 -19.57 -4.19 1.26
CA ALA A 262 -20.72 -3.52 0.63
C ALA A 262 -20.44 -2.13 -0.01
N LYS A 263 -19.18 -1.82 -0.36
CA LYS A 263 -18.68 -0.48 -0.77
C LYS A 263 -18.79 0.62 0.31
N THR A 264 -19.06 0.27 1.56
CA THR A 264 -18.94 1.18 2.71
C THR A 264 -17.51 1.18 3.25
N TRP A 265 -17.16 2.21 4.03
CA TRP A 265 -15.86 2.31 4.70
C TRP A 265 -15.78 1.44 5.97
N SER A 266 -16.14 0.17 5.82
CA SER A 266 -16.06 -0.88 6.84
C SER A 266 -15.20 -2.04 6.32
N ARG A 267 -14.49 -2.71 7.22
CA ARG A 267 -13.60 -3.82 6.87
C ARG A 267 -14.43 -5.05 6.50
N GLY A 268 -14.24 -5.55 5.28
CA GLY A 268 -14.63 -6.88 4.88
C GLY A 268 -13.55 -7.91 5.21
N GLU A 269 -13.53 -8.99 4.44
CA GLU A 269 -12.57 -10.09 4.59
C GLU A 269 -11.12 -9.64 4.42
N VAL A 270 -10.21 -10.40 5.05
CA VAL A 270 -8.76 -10.28 4.84
C VAL A 270 -8.45 -10.86 3.47
N ILE A 271 -8.01 -10.00 2.55
CA ILE A 271 -7.71 -10.35 1.15
C ILE A 271 -6.28 -9.98 0.76
N GLY A 272 -5.42 -9.73 1.73
CA GLY A 272 -3.99 -9.50 1.55
C GLY A 272 -3.29 -9.16 2.86
N ALA A 273 -1.97 -9.04 2.79
CA ALA A 273 -1.18 -8.42 3.85
C ALA A 273 0.03 -7.69 3.26
N SER A 274 0.34 -6.51 3.79
CA SER A 274 1.56 -5.76 3.47
C SER A 274 2.67 -6.15 4.44
N LEU A 275 3.89 -6.32 3.95
CA LEU A 275 5.04 -6.78 4.72
C LEU A 275 6.11 -5.68 4.74
N ARG A 276 6.69 -5.41 5.91
CA ARG A 276 7.87 -4.55 6.06
C ARG A 276 8.90 -5.23 6.97
N GLY A 277 10.08 -5.53 6.45
CA GLY A 277 11.16 -6.12 7.24
C GLY A 277 11.67 -5.15 8.31
N THR A 278 11.78 -5.63 9.56
CA THR A 278 12.25 -4.81 10.70
C THR A 278 13.57 -5.29 11.31
N TRP A 279 14.05 -6.48 10.95
CA TRP A 279 15.31 -7.02 11.46
C TRP A 279 16.51 -6.52 10.65
N GLY A 280 17.47 -5.84 11.30
CA GLY A 280 18.74 -5.38 10.72
C GLY A 280 18.75 -3.89 10.34
N GLU A 281 19.93 -3.27 10.44
CA GLU A 281 20.10 -1.80 10.39
C GLU A 281 19.76 -1.17 9.02
N GLU A 282 19.90 -1.92 7.92
CA GLU A 282 19.58 -1.46 6.55
C GLU A 282 18.45 -2.30 5.90
N ASN A 283 17.48 -2.77 6.69
CA ASN A 283 16.40 -3.58 6.14
C ASN A 283 15.39 -2.72 5.34
N HIS A 284 15.53 -2.73 4.02
CA HIS A 284 14.61 -2.08 3.07
C HIS A 284 13.53 -3.01 2.52
N PHE A 285 13.40 -4.25 3.01
CA PHE A 285 12.38 -5.18 2.49
C PHE A 285 10.96 -4.63 2.72
N HIS A 286 10.21 -4.52 1.64
CA HIS A 286 8.78 -4.30 1.63
C HIS A 286 8.13 -5.15 0.55
N GLY A 287 6.90 -5.62 0.78
CA GLY A 287 6.21 -6.48 -0.17
C GLY A 287 4.76 -6.75 0.18
N LEU A 288 4.12 -7.61 -0.61
CA LEU A 288 2.79 -8.13 -0.34
C LEU A 288 2.87 -9.65 -0.09
N ALA A 289 2.05 -10.16 0.82
CA ALA A 289 1.89 -11.59 1.01
C ALA A 289 1.37 -12.28 -0.27
N PRO A 290 1.84 -13.49 -0.63
CA PRO A 290 1.43 -14.17 -1.85
C PRO A 290 -0.10 -14.32 -1.95
N GLY A 291 -0.67 -13.98 -3.10
CA GLY A 291 -2.13 -14.00 -3.30
C GLY A 291 -2.88 -12.77 -2.76
N SER A 292 -2.18 -11.74 -2.29
CA SER A 292 -2.82 -10.46 -1.92
C SER A 292 -3.53 -9.81 -3.11
N ALA A 293 -4.83 -9.54 -2.97
CA ALA A 293 -5.64 -8.83 -3.96
C ALA A 293 -5.27 -7.34 -3.98
N ARG A 294 -4.30 -6.98 -4.84
CA ARG A 294 -3.65 -5.66 -4.89
C ARG A 294 -4.65 -4.51 -4.99
N ASP A 295 -5.65 -4.64 -5.85
CA ASP A 295 -6.59 -3.58 -6.22
C ASP A 295 -7.96 -3.66 -5.51
N GLN A 296 -8.12 -4.59 -4.56
CA GLN A 296 -9.39 -4.82 -3.87
C GLN A 296 -9.29 -4.71 -2.35
N GLY A 297 -8.10 -4.92 -1.77
CA GLY A 297 -7.86 -4.82 -0.33
C GLY A 297 -6.81 -3.77 0.00
N TRP A 298 -6.94 -3.17 1.18
CA TRP A 298 -6.00 -2.13 1.65
C TRP A 298 -5.79 -2.24 3.16
N PHE A 299 -4.58 -1.90 3.61
CA PHE A 299 -4.40 -1.49 5.00
C PHE A 299 -4.87 -0.04 5.16
N TRP A 300 -5.61 0.24 6.21
CA TRP A 300 -6.05 1.58 6.55
C TRP A 300 -6.32 1.69 8.05
N ILE A 301 -6.33 2.91 8.57
CA ILE A 301 -6.86 3.24 9.89
C ILE A 301 -7.81 4.43 9.79
N GLY A 302 -8.73 4.55 10.74
CA GLY A 302 -9.65 5.68 10.84
C GLY A 302 -9.45 6.45 12.13
N THR A 303 -9.85 7.73 12.16
CA THR A 303 -9.98 8.49 13.41
C THR A 303 -11.16 9.48 13.33
N GLY A 304 -11.88 9.69 14.44
CA GLY A 304 -13.06 10.57 14.49
C GLY A 304 -14.38 9.78 14.57
N GLN A 305 -15.50 10.46 14.83
CA GLN A 305 -16.83 9.84 14.97
C GLN A 305 -17.74 10.21 13.79
N GLY A 306 -18.70 9.35 13.48
CA GLY A 306 -19.75 9.60 12.49
C GLY A 306 -19.42 9.06 11.09
N PRO A 307 -20.00 9.62 10.01
CA PRO A 307 -19.75 9.16 8.66
C PRO A 307 -18.32 9.48 8.22
N VAL A 308 -17.78 8.69 7.27
CA VAL A 308 -16.51 9.02 6.62
C VAL A 308 -16.68 10.28 5.78
N ASN A 309 -15.92 11.31 6.15
CA ASN A 309 -15.94 12.63 5.54
C ASN A 309 -14.56 13.00 4.95
N ARG A 310 -13.49 12.30 5.34
CA ARG A 310 -12.14 12.49 4.80
C ARG A 310 -11.47 11.16 4.48
N VAL A 311 -10.78 11.08 3.35
CA VAL A 311 -9.93 9.93 2.99
C VAL A 311 -8.58 10.43 2.47
N LEU A 312 -7.50 10.01 3.11
CA LEU A 312 -6.13 10.37 2.77
C LEU A 312 -5.41 9.11 2.29
N LEU A 313 -4.96 9.13 1.04
CA LEU A 313 -4.25 8.01 0.39
C LEU A 313 -2.75 8.20 0.56
N VAL A 314 -2.03 7.22 1.09
CA VAL A 314 -0.60 7.29 1.40
C VAL A 314 0.14 6.09 0.81
N GLU A 315 1.47 6.17 0.72
CA GLU A 315 2.30 5.14 0.11
C GLU A 315 2.33 3.84 0.94
N SER A 316 2.57 3.92 2.26
CA SER A 316 2.76 2.75 3.12
C SER A 316 1.82 2.68 4.34
N PRO A 317 1.69 1.51 5.00
CA PRO A 317 1.00 1.39 6.29
C PRO A 317 1.59 2.26 7.40
N ILE A 318 2.91 2.47 7.39
CA ILE A 318 3.62 3.30 8.37
C ILE A 318 3.30 4.78 8.14
N ASP A 319 3.17 5.22 6.88
CA ASP A 319 2.67 6.56 6.55
C ASP A 319 1.23 6.77 6.98
N ALA A 320 0.38 5.74 6.86
CA ALA A 320 -1.03 5.85 7.28
C ALA A 320 -1.13 6.08 8.79
N MET A 321 -0.27 5.41 9.56
CA MET A 321 -0.15 5.62 11.00
C MET A 321 0.49 6.99 11.33
N SER A 322 1.51 7.41 10.59
CA SER A 322 2.24 8.66 10.83
C SER A 322 1.37 9.89 10.52
N LEU A 323 0.73 9.91 9.35
CA LEU A 323 -0.19 10.97 8.94
C LEU A 323 -1.40 11.07 9.89
N ALA A 324 -1.93 9.94 10.39
CA ALA A 324 -3.02 9.97 11.37
C ALA A 324 -2.65 10.60 12.72
N LEU A 325 -1.35 10.71 13.05
CA LEU A 325 -0.85 11.41 14.22
C LEU A 325 -0.63 12.90 13.91
N LEU A 326 -0.03 13.22 12.77
CA LEU A 326 0.26 14.59 12.34
C LEU A 326 -1.03 15.39 12.06
N ASP A 327 -2.01 14.76 11.38
CA ASP A 327 -3.29 15.35 10.99
C ASP A 327 -4.23 15.61 12.19
N LYS A 328 -4.01 14.94 13.34
CA LYS A 328 -4.79 15.19 14.57
C LYS A 328 -4.71 16.65 15.04
N ALA A 329 -3.56 17.30 14.86
CA ALA A 329 -3.35 18.69 15.26
C ALA A 329 -4.09 19.70 14.37
N GLN A 330 -4.54 19.28 13.17
CA GLN A 330 -5.12 20.16 12.14
C GLN A 330 -6.55 19.76 11.74
N ARG A 331 -7.25 18.98 12.58
CA ARG A 331 -8.54 18.37 12.23
C ARG A 331 -9.55 19.38 11.69
N GLY A 332 -9.94 19.15 10.43
CA GLY A 332 -11.07 19.78 9.77
C GLY A 332 -12.44 19.26 10.27
N PRO A 333 -13.48 19.29 9.42
CA PRO A 333 -14.87 19.15 9.86
C PRO A 333 -15.21 17.79 10.50
N VAL A 334 -16.32 17.80 11.25
CA VAL A 334 -16.91 16.63 11.93
C VAL A 334 -17.02 15.43 10.98
N GLY A 335 -16.62 14.25 11.46
CA GLY A 335 -16.67 12.98 10.72
C GLY A 335 -15.49 12.06 11.06
N VAL A 336 -15.46 10.91 10.40
CA VAL A 336 -14.30 10.01 10.36
C VAL A 336 -13.35 10.44 9.24
N SER A 337 -12.06 10.49 9.56
CA SER A 337 -10.95 10.57 8.61
C SER A 337 -10.31 9.19 8.46
N ILE A 338 -10.20 8.70 7.23
CA ILE A 338 -9.53 7.43 6.88
C ILE A 338 -8.14 7.74 6.32
N TYR A 339 -7.13 6.99 6.74
CA TYR A 339 -5.76 7.03 6.23
C TYR A 339 -5.48 5.65 5.64
N LEU A 340 -5.31 5.55 4.33
CA LEU A 340 -5.30 4.30 3.57
C LEU A 340 -4.00 4.14 2.78
N SER A 341 -3.30 3.03 3.00
CA SER A 341 -2.10 2.65 2.26
C SER A 341 -2.46 2.08 0.90
N THR A 342 -1.77 2.52 -0.15
CA THR A 342 -1.83 1.93 -1.50
C THR A 342 -0.71 0.94 -1.80
N ASP A 343 0.19 0.71 -0.83
CA ASP A 343 1.37 -0.15 -0.95
C ASP A 343 2.22 0.23 -2.18
N GLY A 344 2.59 1.50 -2.23
CA GLY A 344 3.16 2.16 -3.41
C GLY A 344 2.11 2.31 -4.52
N SER A 345 2.37 1.74 -5.68
CA SER A 345 1.57 1.93 -6.91
C SER A 345 0.33 1.02 -7.03
N GLY A 346 -0.24 0.55 -5.92
CA GLY A 346 -1.43 -0.32 -5.89
C GLY A 346 -2.71 0.39 -6.35
N GLY A 347 -3.75 -0.39 -6.64
CA GLY A 347 -5.08 0.14 -6.92
C GLY A 347 -5.67 0.90 -5.73
N VAL A 348 -6.74 1.65 -5.98
CA VAL A 348 -7.44 2.47 -4.97
C VAL A 348 -8.94 2.21 -5.03
N PRO A 349 -9.70 2.39 -3.93
CA PRO A 349 -11.14 2.15 -3.91
C PRO A 349 -11.95 3.26 -4.62
N VAL A 350 -11.75 3.42 -5.93
CA VAL A 350 -12.25 4.55 -6.77
C VAL A 350 -13.70 4.93 -6.47
N GLU A 351 -14.61 3.96 -6.41
CA GLU A 351 -16.04 4.22 -6.17
C GLU A 351 -16.33 4.70 -4.73
N GLY A 352 -15.61 4.17 -3.73
CA GLY A 352 -15.67 4.65 -2.35
C GLY A 352 -15.13 6.07 -2.21
N LEU A 353 -14.05 6.40 -2.93
CA LEU A 353 -13.47 7.75 -2.99
C LEU A 353 -14.42 8.75 -3.67
N LYS A 354 -14.98 8.39 -4.84
CA LYS A 354 -15.99 9.21 -5.52
C LYS A 354 -17.21 9.47 -4.64
N SER A 355 -17.68 8.48 -3.88
CA SER A 355 -18.82 8.64 -2.96
C SER A 355 -18.54 9.67 -1.86
N VAL A 356 -17.31 9.74 -1.34
CA VAL A 356 -16.90 10.76 -0.35
C VAL A 356 -16.91 12.15 -0.99
N VAL A 357 -16.29 12.33 -2.16
CA VAL A 357 -16.28 13.62 -2.89
C VAL A 357 -17.70 14.08 -3.24
N GLN A 358 -18.55 13.18 -3.72
CA GLN A 358 -19.96 13.46 -4.06
C GLN A 358 -20.80 13.85 -2.84
N SER A 359 -20.44 13.36 -1.65
CA SER A 359 -21.08 13.72 -0.38
C SER A 359 -20.58 15.05 0.21
N GLY A 360 -19.67 15.75 -0.48
CA GLY A 360 -19.04 16.99 -0.01
C GLY A 360 -17.85 16.77 0.93
N GLY A 361 -17.38 15.53 1.07
CA GLY A 361 -16.17 15.19 1.83
C GLY A 361 -14.89 15.40 1.03
N VAL A 362 -13.75 15.32 1.72
CA VAL A 362 -12.42 15.56 1.15
C VAL A 362 -11.71 14.24 0.86
N VAL A 363 -11.22 14.07 -0.35
CA VAL A 363 -10.25 13.01 -0.67
C VAL A 363 -8.92 13.68 -1.01
N ALA A 364 -7.83 13.20 -0.42
CA ALA A 364 -6.49 13.72 -0.64
C ALA A 364 -5.51 12.61 -1.07
N ALA A 365 -4.73 12.86 -2.12
CA ALA A 365 -3.54 12.11 -2.46
C ALA A 365 -2.39 12.64 -1.58
N ALA A 366 -2.07 11.89 -0.54
CA ALA A 366 -1.04 12.15 0.45
C ALA A 366 0.17 11.22 0.25
N PHE A 367 0.59 11.01 -1.00
CA PHE A 367 1.80 10.23 -1.33
C PHE A 367 3.08 11.05 -1.07
N ASP A 368 4.22 10.37 -1.13
CA ASP A 368 5.55 10.93 -1.00
C ASP A 368 5.79 12.19 -1.85
N ALA A 369 6.67 13.04 -1.35
CA ALA A 369 7.16 14.23 -2.02
C ALA A 369 8.31 13.90 -2.99
N ASP A 370 8.05 12.95 -3.89
CA ASP A 370 8.96 12.60 -4.99
C ASP A 370 8.20 12.42 -6.32
N VAL A 371 8.94 12.09 -7.38
CA VAL A 371 8.36 11.90 -8.73
C VAL A 371 7.38 10.73 -8.77
N ALA A 372 7.61 9.65 -8.03
CA ALA A 372 6.73 8.47 -8.04
C ALA A 372 5.41 8.75 -7.31
N GLY A 373 5.47 9.37 -6.12
CA GLY A 373 4.30 9.80 -5.36
C GLY A 373 3.47 10.83 -6.12
N GLU A 374 4.12 11.75 -6.84
CA GLU A 374 3.43 12.72 -7.70
C GLU A 374 2.75 12.07 -8.91
N LEU A 375 3.43 11.15 -9.61
CA LEU A 375 2.83 10.39 -10.71
C LEU A 375 1.64 9.54 -10.23
N MET A 376 1.72 8.97 -9.03
CA MET A 376 0.63 8.24 -8.39
C MET A 376 -0.55 9.16 -8.03
N ALA A 377 -0.29 10.34 -7.47
CA ALA A 377 -1.31 11.35 -7.20
C ALA A 377 -2.08 11.74 -8.49
N TRP A 378 -1.37 11.99 -9.59
CA TRP A 378 -2.00 12.30 -10.89
C TRP A 378 -2.75 11.11 -11.52
N ARG A 379 -2.28 9.87 -11.30
CA ARG A 379 -3.02 8.65 -11.69
C ARG A 379 -4.34 8.52 -10.93
N VAL A 380 -4.38 8.86 -9.65
CA VAL A 380 -5.64 8.85 -8.87
C VAL A 380 -6.54 10.03 -9.28
N ALA A 381 -6.00 11.23 -9.51
CA ALA A 381 -6.77 12.39 -9.96
C ALA A 381 -7.51 12.18 -11.28
N GLN A 382 -6.94 11.38 -12.19
CA GLN A 382 -7.61 10.99 -13.44
C GLN A 382 -8.85 10.09 -13.19
N GLN A 383 -8.87 9.31 -12.11
CA GLN A 383 -9.95 8.38 -11.75
C GLN A 383 -10.96 9.00 -10.75
N VAL A 384 -10.52 9.96 -9.94
CA VAL A 384 -11.29 10.65 -8.90
C VAL A 384 -11.16 12.17 -9.08
N PRO A 385 -11.93 12.77 -10.01
CA PRO A 385 -11.98 14.21 -10.17
C PRO A 385 -12.38 14.91 -8.86
N GLY A 386 -11.63 15.94 -8.47
CA GLY A 386 -11.82 16.66 -7.21
C GLY A 386 -10.97 16.15 -6.03
N ILE A 387 -10.12 15.14 -6.23
CA ILE A 387 -9.07 14.81 -5.25
C ILE A 387 -8.08 15.99 -5.09
N GLU A 388 -7.69 16.25 -3.86
CA GLU A 388 -6.67 17.25 -3.49
C GLU A 388 -5.28 16.60 -3.42
N ARG A 389 -4.22 17.40 -3.57
CA ARG A 389 -2.84 16.97 -3.27
C ARG A 389 -2.46 17.48 -1.90
N LEU A 390 -2.07 16.56 -1.03
CA LEU A 390 -1.43 16.85 0.25
C LEU A 390 -0.01 16.30 0.19
N THR A 391 0.98 17.02 0.71
CA THR A 391 2.39 16.60 0.68
C THR A 391 3.06 16.79 2.03
N PRO A 392 4.01 15.92 2.42
CA PRO A 392 4.90 16.15 3.56
C PRO A 392 5.55 17.53 3.50
N ASN A 393 5.32 18.39 4.51
CA ASN A 393 5.84 19.77 4.53
C ASN A 393 7.37 19.85 4.67
N GLN A 394 7.98 18.75 5.13
CA GLN A 394 9.41 18.43 5.25
C GLN A 394 9.59 16.93 4.95
N GLY A 395 10.82 16.46 4.78
CA GLY A 395 11.10 15.06 4.44
C GLY A 395 10.54 14.59 3.08
N LYS A 396 10.73 13.30 2.78
CA LYS A 396 10.20 12.58 1.62
C LYS A 396 8.80 12.02 1.89
N ASP A 397 8.63 11.32 3.01
CA ASP A 397 7.41 10.61 3.40
C ASP A 397 6.81 11.16 4.71
N TRP A 398 5.68 10.62 5.20
CA TRP A 398 5.04 11.12 6.41
C TRP A 398 5.69 10.62 7.70
N ASN A 399 6.46 9.54 7.62
CA ASN A 399 7.17 9.02 8.76
C ASN A 399 8.45 9.82 9.03
N GLU A 400 9.15 10.30 8.00
CA GLU A 400 10.25 11.26 8.14
C GLU A 400 9.80 12.55 8.83
N VAL A 401 8.61 13.08 8.50
CA VAL A 401 8.00 14.24 9.21
C VAL A 401 7.79 13.94 10.70
N LEU A 402 7.34 12.73 11.03
CA LEU A 402 7.08 12.32 12.41
C LEU A 402 8.38 12.12 13.21
N ILE A 403 9.44 11.59 12.57
CA ILE A 403 10.73 11.35 13.20
C ILE A 403 11.49 12.68 13.41
N ASN A 404 11.49 13.57 12.41
CA ASN A 404 12.22 14.83 12.41
C ASN A 404 11.28 16.06 12.28
N PRO A 405 10.52 16.42 13.33
CA PRO A 405 9.51 17.49 13.27
C PRO A 405 10.10 18.91 13.12
N GLU A 406 11.41 19.11 13.33
CA GLU A 406 12.08 20.42 13.24
C GLU A 406 12.88 20.64 11.94
N ASP A 407 12.94 19.66 11.03
CA ASP A 407 13.69 19.79 9.76
C ASP A 407 13.08 20.85 8.83
N MET A 408 13.90 21.80 8.38
CA MET A 408 13.45 23.00 7.65
C MET A 408 13.08 22.73 6.17
N GLY A 409 11.88 22.20 5.99
CA GLY A 409 11.09 22.34 4.76
C GLY A 409 11.44 21.39 3.61
N ASN A 410 10.44 21.14 2.77
CA ASN A 410 10.56 20.19 1.68
C ASN A 410 11.30 20.79 0.46
N LEU A 411 12.60 20.48 0.33
CA LEU A 411 13.46 20.86 -0.80
C LEU A 411 12.87 20.46 -2.17
N TRP A 412 12.18 19.33 -2.27
CA TRP A 412 11.60 18.88 -3.53
C TRP A 412 10.44 19.80 -3.96
N GLN A 413 9.55 20.18 -3.03
CA GLN A 413 8.48 21.14 -3.32
C GLN A 413 9.01 22.54 -3.67
N GLN A 414 10.01 23.03 -2.94
CA GLN A 414 10.62 24.35 -3.20
C GLN A 414 11.22 24.43 -4.61
N ASN A 415 11.78 23.32 -5.10
CA ASN A 415 12.33 23.19 -6.46
C ASN A 415 11.26 22.90 -7.53
N GLN A 416 10.00 22.66 -7.17
CA GLN A 416 8.92 22.30 -8.11
C GLN A 416 7.64 23.18 -7.98
N PRO A 417 7.75 24.53 -7.98
CA PRO A 417 6.61 25.42 -7.81
C PRO A 417 5.57 25.34 -8.96
N ILE A 418 5.92 24.70 -10.08
CA ILE A 418 4.99 24.45 -11.19
C ILE A 418 3.97 23.36 -10.86
N LEU A 419 4.33 22.34 -10.08
CA LEU A 419 3.41 21.25 -9.71
C LEU A 419 2.22 21.77 -8.90
N GLY A 420 2.48 22.68 -7.94
CA GLY A 420 1.41 23.36 -7.20
C GLY A 420 0.47 24.20 -8.09
N GLN A 421 0.97 24.77 -9.19
CA GLN A 421 0.12 25.47 -10.17
C GLN A 421 -0.73 24.50 -10.99
N LEU A 422 -0.19 23.34 -11.36
CA LEU A 422 -0.91 22.29 -12.09
C LEU A 422 -2.05 21.70 -11.23
N TRP A 423 -1.82 21.46 -9.94
CA TRP A 423 -2.89 21.05 -9.01
C TRP A 423 -3.98 22.12 -8.86
N ARG A 424 -3.60 23.40 -8.76
CA ARG A 424 -4.56 24.52 -8.76
C ARG A 424 -5.34 24.61 -10.07
N TRP A 425 -4.72 24.35 -11.22
CA TRP A 425 -5.40 24.29 -12.51
C TRP A 425 -6.41 23.14 -12.56
N HIS A 426 -6.01 21.93 -12.16
CA HIS A 426 -6.90 20.78 -12.09
C HIS A 426 -8.12 21.07 -11.20
N GLY A 427 -7.90 21.57 -9.98
CA GLY A 427 -8.97 21.98 -9.06
C GLY A 427 -9.89 23.06 -9.65
N ALA A 428 -9.33 24.08 -10.31
CA ALA A 428 -10.12 25.10 -11.00
C ALA A 428 -10.94 24.53 -12.17
N ALA A 429 -10.37 23.62 -12.97
CA ALA A 429 -11.05 22.97 -14.08
C ALA A 429 -12.21 22.08 -13.60
N VAL A 430 -12.02 21.32 -12.51
CA VAL A 430 -13.10 20.58 -11.81
C VAL A 430 -14.17 21.56 -11.32
N ALA A 431 -13.78 22.63 -10.63
CA ALA A 431 -14.71 23.64 -10.12
C ALA A 431 -15.51 24.35 -11.23
N LEU A 432 -14.94 24.53 -12.43
CA LEU A 432 -15.60 25.09 -13.61
C LEU A 432 -16.49 24.09 -14.35
N GLY A 433 -16.52 22.81 -13.96
CA GLY A 433 -17.30 21.77 -14.64
C GLY A 433 -16.73 21.42 -16.02
N ARG A 434 -15.40 21.46 -16.19
CA ARG A 434 -14.74 21.00 -17.43
C ARG A 434 -14.98 19.49 -17.62
N PRO A 435 -15.14 19.01 -18.87
CA PRO A 435 -15.43 17.61 -19.14
C PRO A 435 -14.24 16.70 -18.77
N GLU A 436 -14.52 15.43 -18.47
CA GLU A 436 -13.54 14.44 -18.02
C GLU A 436 -12.32 14.28 -18.96
N GLY A 437 -12.54 14.31 -20.28
CA GLY A 437 -11.44 14.29 -21.25
C GLY A 437 -10.57 15.55 -21.25
N TYR A 438 -11.05 16.68 -20.72
CA TYR A 438 -10.22 17.87 -20.47
C TYR A 438 -9.40 17.70 -19.20
N LEU A 439 -10.00 17.18 -18.12
CA LEU A 439 -9.31 16.87 -16.86
C LEU A 439 -8.19 15.83 -17.07
N SER A 440 -8.48 14.77 -17.84
CA SER A 440 -7.49 13.75 -18.23
C SER A 440 -6.26 14.37 -18.88
N ARG A 441 -6.44 15.31 -19.83
CA ARG A 441 -5.32 16.04 -20.46
C ARG A 441 -4.52 16.90 -19.48
N ILE A 442 -5.15 17.47 -18.44
CA ILE A 442 -4.39 18.16 -17.37
C ILE A 442 -3.50 17.13 -16.65
N THR A 443 -4.04 15.96 -16.29
CA THR A 443 -3.25 14.92 -15.62
C THR A 443 -2.12 14.37 -16.50
N GLU A 444 -2.33 14.22 -17.80
CA GLU A 444 -1.29 13.82 -18.77
C GLU A 444 -0.16 14.86 -18.82
N VAL A 445 -0.51 16.13 -19.03
CA VAL A 445 0.45 17.25 -19.03
C VAL A 445 1.21 17.33 -17.71
N ALA A 446 0.53 17.17 -16.57
CA ALA A 446 1.16 17.25 -15.26
C ALA A 446 2.11 16.07 -14.97
N ARG A 447 1.77 14.85 -15.43
CA ARG A 447 2.68 13.69 -15.36
C ARG A 447 3.94 13.91 -16.19
N GLU A 448 3.85 14.53 -17.36
CA GLU A 448 5.02 14.86 -18.15
C GLU A 448 5.89 15.95 -17.49
N VAL A 449 5.29 16.98 -16.90
CA VAL A 449 6.02 17.98 -16.12
C VAL A 449 6.70 17.37 -14.89
N ALA A 450 6.06 16.44 -14.20
CA ALA A 450 6.67 15.73 -13.06
C ALA A 450 7.90 14.88 -13.45
N LYS A 451 7.98 14.41 -14.71
CA LYS A 451 9.17 13.76 -15.28
C LYS A 451 10.27 14.73 -15.72
N GLY A 452 10.03 16.04 -15.65
CA GLY A 452 10.95 17.09 -16.06
C GLY A 452 10.72 17.69 -17.46
N ASN A 453 9.64 17.30 -18.16
CA ASN A 453 9.32 17.89 -19.47
C ASN A 453 8.75 19.31 -19.32
N PRO A 454 9.10 20.27 -20.20
CA PRO A 454 8.61 21.65 -20.09
C PRO A 454 7.12 21.77 -20.41
N LEU A 455 6.41 22.65 -19.70
CA LEU A 455 4.99 22.92 -19.94
C LEU A 455 4.79 23.63 -21.29
N SER A 456 3.95 23.08 -22.16
CA SER A 456 3.73 23.64 -23.50
C SER A 456 3.00 24.99 -23.46
N GLY A 457 3.25 25.87 -24.44
CA GLY A 457 2.58 27.17 -24.53
C GLY A 457 1.05 27.08 -24.62
N GLN A 458 0.52 26.00 -25.21
CA GLN A 458 -0.92 25.72 -25.24
C GLN A 458 -1.45 25.37 -23.84
N ALA A 459 -0.72 24.56 -23.07
CA ALA A 459 -1.08 24.22 -21.69
C ALA A 459 -1.00 25.44 -20.76
N ILE A 460 0.03 26.29 -20.91
CA ILE A 460 0.14 27.57 -20.17
C ILE A 460 -1.09 28.46 -20.44
N ALA A 461 -1.46 28.65 -21.70
CA ALA A 461 -2.61 29.48 -22.07
C ALA A 461 -3.96 28.88 -21.59
N ALA A 462 -4.08 27.55 -21.57
CA ALA A 462 -5.25 26.86 -21.03
C ALA A 462 -5.34 27.01 -19.49
N MET A 463 -4.23 26.81 -18.79
CA MET A 463 -4.10 27.00 -17.33
C MET A 463 -4.47 28.42 -16.91
N GLN A 464 -3.89 29.44 -17.56
CA GLN A 464 -4.18 30.84 -17.26
C GLN A 464 -5.65 31.20 -17.47
N ARG A 465 -6.30 30.63 -18.51
CA ARG A 465 -7.73 30.86 -18.78
C ARG A 465 -8.61 30.30 -17.67
N ASP A 466 -8.35 29.09 -17.20
CA ASP A 466 -9.15 28.47 -16.14
C ASP A 466 -8.90 29.13 -14.78
N LEU A 467 -7.64 29.39 -14.42
CA LEU A 467 -7.29 30.10 -13.18
C LEU A 467 -7.82 31.55 -13.12
N GLY A 468 -7.95 32.21 -14.27
CA GLY A 468 -8.57 33.54 -14.38
C GLY A 468 -10.11 33.54 -14.40
N SER A 469 -10.75 32.38 -14.60
CA SER A 469 -12.21 32.27 -14.73
C SER A 469 -12.88 32.19 -13.36
N ARG A 470 -13.58 33.26 -12.96
CA ARG A 470 -14.45 33.21 -11.77
C ARG A 470 -15.77 32.52 -12.10
N LYS A 471 -16.15 31.55 -11.28
CA LYS A 471 -17.49 30.94 -11.30
C LYS A 471 -18.51 32.03 -10.94
N THR A 472 -19.32 32.49 -11.89
CA THR A 472 -20.46 33.36 -11.58
C THR A 472 -21.44 32.54 -10.75
N PRO A 473 -21.89 33.02 -9.57
CA PRO A 473 -22.99 32.36 -8.88
C PRO A 473 -24.18 32.27 -9.84
N VAL A 474 -24.77 31.08 -9.98
CA VAL A 474 -26.02 30.92 -10.73
C VAL A 474 -27.10 31.60 -9.91
N ASN A 475 -27.30 32.88 -10.20
CA ASN A 475 -28.39 33.66 -9.63
C ASN A 475 -29.68 33.00 -10.11
N GLN A 476 -30.39 32.32 -9.21
CA GLN A 476 -31.68 31.73 -9.54
C GLN A 476 -32.58 32.84 -10.06
N LYS A 477 -33.06 32.69 -11.30
CA LYS A 477 -33.77 33.76 -12.00
C LYS A 477 -34.98 34.20 -11.18
N ALA A 478 -35.13 35.52 -11.09
CA ALA A 478 -36.35 36.14 -10.62
C ALA A 478 -37.58 35.52 -11.31
N THR A 479 -38.49 35.00 -10.51
CA THR A 479 -39.91 34.88 -10.87
C THR A 479 -40.60 36.12 -10.33
N GLY A 480 -40.45 37.22 -11.06
CA GLY A 480 -41.40 38.32 -10.94
C GLY A 480 -42.72 37.86 -11.57
N VAL A 481 -43.79 37.86 -10.78
CA VAL A 481 -45.17 37.81 -11.29
C VAL A 481 -45.92 38.95 -10.62
N GLU A 482 -45.98 40.09 -11.32
CA GLU A 482 -47.09 41.01 -11.16
C GLU A 482 -48.28 40.44 -11.95
N MET A 483 -49.32 40.00 -11.23
CA MET A 483 -50.74 40.36 -11.45
C MET A 483 -51.62 39.63 -10.42
#